data_AF-A0A5K7XED9-F1
#
_entry.id   AF-A0A5K7XED9-F1
#
_cell.length_a   1.000
_cell.length_b   1.000
_cell.length_c   1.000
_cell.angle_alpha   90.00
_cell.angle_beta   90.00
_cell.angle_gamma   90.00
#
_symmetry.space_group_name_H-M   'P 1'
#
loop_
_entity.id
_entity.type
_entity.pdbx_description
1 polymer ?
#
loop_
_entity_poly.entity_id
_entity_poly.type
_entity_poly.pdbx_seq_one_letter_code
_entity_poly.pdbx_strand_id
1 'polypeptide(L)'
;MPRGDKSKYTDKQKRKAEHIAESYEDRGDSEKTAKRKAWATVNKDSGGGNLSGSGRGKPDTNESAKKSGRKGGAATAKKSVKTKPVKKKAAKKSAKKKLPTKTAAKRKATKRKASKKSP
;
A
#
# COMPACT_ATOMS: atom_id res chain seq x y z
N MET A 1 19.73 11.40 -16.95
CA MET A 1 18.26 11.20 -16.96
C MET A 1 17.60 12.57 -16.90
N PRO A 2 16.60 12.84 -17.76
CA PRO A 2 15.81 14.07 -17.66
C PRO A 2 15.17 14.15 -16.28
N ARG A 3 15.21 15.34 -15.66
CA ARG A 3 14.61 15.62 -14.34
C ARG A 3 13.09 15.49 -14.44
N GLY A 4 12.57 14.28 -14.31
CA GLY A 4 11.11 14.05 -14.40
C GLY A 4 10.73 12.61 -14.72
N ASP A 5 11.64 11.82 -15.30
CA ASP A 5 11.31 10.44 -15.61
C ASP A 5 11.27 9.59 -14.34
N LYS A 6 10.06 9.12 -13.99
CA LYS A 6 9.75 8.30 -12.83
C LYS A 6 10.03 6.81 -13.09
N SER A 7 10.73 6.48 -14.17
CA SER A 7 11.20 5.13 -14.51
C SER A 7 12.02 4.45 -13.41
N LYS A 8 12.64 5.23 -12.51
CA LYS A 8 13.35 4.73 -11.32
C LYS A 8 12.46 4.13 -10.24
N TYR A 9 11.15 4.39 -10.30
CA TYR A 9 10.20 4.00 -9.29
C TYR A 9 9.36 2.82 -9.75
N THR A 10 9.09 1.90 -8.82
CA THR A 10 8.18 0.79 -9.06
C THR A 10 6.76 1.29 -9.30
N ASP A 11 5.94 0.49 -9.97
CA ASP A 11 4.54 0.86 -10.19
C ASP A 11 3.75 0.93 -8.87
N LYS A 12 4.18 0.21 -7.84
CA LYS A 12 3.66 0.34 -6.47
C LYS A 12 3.95 1.74 -5.90
N GLN A 13 5.15 2.26 -6.09
CA GLN A 13 5.52 3.62 -5.65
C GLN A 13 4.74 4.69 -6.43
N LYS A 14 4.57 4.52 -7.74
CA LYS A 14 3.77 5.44 -8.58
C LYS A 14 2.30 5.48 -8.13
N ARG A 15 1.65 4.32 -7.97
CA ARG A 15 0.26 4.24 -7.47
C ARG A 15 0.09 4.84 -6.07
N LYS A 16 1.05 4.60 -5.17
CA LYS A 16 1.05 5.22 -3.83
C LYS A 16 1.15 6.74 -3.94
N ALA A 17 2.02 7.26 -4.81
CA ALA A 17 2.15 8.69 -5.03
C ALA A 17 0.87 9.30 -5.62
N GLU A 18 0.23 8.64 -6.58
CA GLU A 18 -1.03 9.11 -7.18
C GLU A 18 -2.15 9.21 -6.14
N HIS A 19 -2.37 8.16 -5.35
CA HIS A 19 -3.39 8.19 -4.28
C HIS A 19 -3.13 9.28 -3.23
N ILE A 20 -1.87 9.51 -2.87
CA ILE A 20 -1.53 10.58 -1.92
C ILE A 20 -1.76 11.94 -2.55
N ALA A 21 -1.43 12.11 -3.85
CA ALA A 21 -1.64 13.37 -4.56
C ALA A 21 -3.13 13.70 -4.66
N GLU A 22 -3.96 12.74 -5.06
CA GLU A 22 -5.43 12.85 -5.08
C GLU A 22 -5.96 13.36 -3.73
N SER A 23 -5.52 12.76 -2.62
CA SER A 23 -5.88 13.21 -1.27
C SER A 23 -5.44 14.63 -0.91
N TYR A 24 -4.43 15.19 -1.57
CA TYR A 24 -4.01 16.59 -1.39
C TYR A 24 -4.77 17.53 -2.33
N GLU A 25 -5.06 17.10 -3.55
CA GLU A 25 -5.91 17.82 -4.50
C GLU A 25 -7.32 18.00 -3.93
N ASP A 26 -7.89 16.95 -3.32
CA ASP A 26 -9.17 17.01 -2.61
C ASP A 26 -9.18 18.00 -1.44
N ARG A 27 -8.00 18.30 -0.88
CA ARG A 27 -7.83 19.30 0.20
C ARG A 27 -7.56 20.71 -0.35
N GLY A 28 -7.54 20.89 -1.67
CA GLY A 28 -7.36 22.16 -2.35
C GLY A 28 -5.91 22.48 -2.74
N ASP A 29 -4.96 21.55 -2.63
CA ASP A 29 -3.62 21.77 -3.19
C ASP A 29 -3.67 21.71 -4.73
N SER A 30 -2.85 22.53 -5.41
CA SER A 30 -2.68 22.40 -6.86
C SER A 30 -2.01 21.07 -7.23
N GLU A 31 -2.40 20.49 -8.37
CA GLU A 31 -1.90 19.19 -8.87
C GLU A 31 -0.37 19.07 -8.80
N LYS A 32 0.35 20.09 -9.24
CA LYS A 32 1.82 20.13 -9.22
C LYS A 32 2.37 20.06 -7.79
N THR A 33 1.71 20.71 -6.84
CA THR A 33 2.09 20.74 -5.42
C THR A 33 1.72 19.44 -4.73
N ALA A 34 0.53 18.92 -4.99
CA ALA A 34 0.05 17.64 -4.50
C ALA A 34 0.97 16.50 -4.95
N LYS A 35 1.28 16.41 -6.25
CA LYS A 35 2.24 15.44 -6.81
C LYS A 35 3.61 15.57 -6.16
N ARG A 36 4.11 16.80 -5.95
CA ARG A 36 5.40 17.02 -5.27
C ARG A 36 5.39 16.49 -3.83
N LYS A 37 4.37 16.83 -3.04
CA LYS A 37 4.18 16.37 -1.66
C LYS A 37 4.06 14.84 -1.60
N ALA A 38 3.35 14.26 -2.55
CA ALA A 38 3.17 12.82 -2.64
C ALA A 38 4.47 12.08 -2.93
N TRP A 39 5.25 12.51 -3.94
CA TRP A 39 6.55 11.93 -4.25
C TRP A 39 7.55 12.08 -3.10
N ALA A 40 7.52 13.20 -2.38
CA ALA A 40 8.33 13.37 -1.17
C ALA A 40 7.96 12.33 -0.07
N THR A 41 6.67 12.05 0.10
CA THR A 41 6.19 11.06 1.09
C THR A 41 6.64 9.64 0.71
N VAL A 42 6.50 9.27 -0.56
CA VAL A 42 6.96 7.98 -1.07
C VAL A 42 8.47 7.83 -0.94
N ASN A 43 9.23 8.88 -1.25
CA ASN A 43 10.69 8.88 -1.08
C ASN A 43 11.10 8.77 0.38
N LYS A 44 10.33 9.37 1.30
CA LYS A 44 10.60 9.24 2.73
C LYS A 44 10.39 7.80 3.23
N ASP A 45 9.41 7.09 2.67
CA ASP A 45 9.14 5.69 3.03
C ASP A 45 10.13 4.68 2.43
N SER A 46 10.64 4.95 1.23
CA SER A 46 11.45 3.99 0.45
C SER A 46 12.92 4.38 0.32
N GLY A 47 13.28 5.61 0.69
CA GLY A 47 14.62 6.17 0.49
C GLY A 47 14.93 6.55 -0.96
N GLY A 48 14.00 6.39 -1.90
CA GLY A 48 14.17 6.73 -3.32
C GLY A 48 13.55 5.68 -4.26
N GLY A 49 13.95 5.69 -5.53
CA GLY A 49 13.45 4.71 -6.51
C GLY A 49 13.88 3.29 -6.18
N ASN A 50 12.91 2.37 -6.09
CA ASN A 50 13.19 0.96 -5.79
C ASN A 50 13.63 0.19 -7.03
N LEU A 51 13.25 0.64 -8.24
CA LEU A 51 13.76 0.06 -9.48
C LEU A 51 15.18 0.53 -9.74
N SER A 52 15.53 1.79 -9.47
CA SER A 52 16.92 2.27 -9.58
C SER A 52 17.14 3.53 -8.75
N GLY A 53 18.40 3.80 -8.41
CA GLY A 53 18.76 4.92 -7.53
C GLY A 53 18.77 4.53 -6.05
N SER A 54 18.55 5.51 -5.19
CA SER A 54 18.92 5.46 -3.76
C SER A 54 18.14 4.45 -2.91
N GLY A 55 16.95 4.04 -3.36
CA GLY A 55 16.08 3.06 -2.69
C GLY A 55 16.27 1.63 -3.18
N ARG A 56 17.09 1.39 -4.21
CA ARG A 56 17.32 0.05 -4.77
C ARG A 56 17.95 -0.86 -3.71
N GLY A 57 17.38 -2.07 -3.57
CA GLY A 57 17.87 -3.08 -2.62
C GLY A 57 17.59 -2.76 -1.15
N LYS A 58 16.89 -1.66 -0.84
CA LYS A 58 16.53 -1.29 0.52
C LYS A 58 15.08 -1.67 0.80
N PRO A 59 14.77 -2.22 1.99
CA PRO A 59 13.39 -2.45 2.38
C PRO A 59 12.68 -1.10 2.66
N ASP A 60 11.40 -1.02 2.34
CA ASP A 60 10.57 0.14 2.68
C ASP A 60 10.46 0.29 4.21
N THR A 61 10.86 1.43 4.75
CA THR A 61 10.91 1.69 6.20
C THR A 61 9.54 2.07 6.79
N ASN A 62 8.61 2.48 5.92
CA ASN A 62 7.26 2.95 6.25
C ASN A 62 7.27 4.02 7.35
N GLU A 63 8.30 4.88 7.36
CA GLU A 63 8.46 5.94 8.37
C GLU A 63 7.28 6.90 8.39
N SER A 64 6.69 7.23 7.24
CA SER A 64 5.57 8.17 7.17
C SER A 64 4.34 7.59 7.87
N ALA A 65 4.06 6.31 7.66
CA ALA A 65 2.96 5.60 8.31
C ALA A 65 3.17 5.46 9.82
N LYS A 66 4.40 5.15 10.25
CA LYS A 66 4.75 5.09 11.69
C LYS A 66 4.57 6.45 12.36
N LYS A 67 5.02 7.52 11.72
CA LYS A 67 4.90 8.89 12.23
C LYS A 67 3.44 9.34 12.29
N SER A 68 2.64 9.09 11.25
CA SER A 68 1.22 9.43 11.25
C SER A 68 0.44 8.62 12.29
N GLY A 69 0.71 7.32 12.40
CA GLY A 69 0.11 6.44 13.41
C GLY A 69 0.42 6.89 14.84
N ARG A 70 1.67 7.24 15.13
CA ARG A 70 2.07 7.79 16.44
C ARG A 70 1.34 9.09 16.77
N LYS A 71 1.22 9.99 15.79
CA LYS A 71 0.49 11.27 15.96
C LYS A 71 -1.00 11.04 16.18
N GLY A 72 -1.63 10.19 15.38
CA GLY A 72 -3.05 9.83 15.51
C GLY A 72 -3.35 9.14 16.85
N GLY A 73 -2.52 8.18 17.25
CA GLY A 73 -2.62 7.51 18.54
C GLY A 73 -2.43 8.45 19.73
N ALA A 74 -1.52 9.42 19.63
CA ALA A 74 -1.37 10.45 20.66
C ALA A 74 -2.58 11.38 20.74
N ALA A 75 -3.19 11.74 19.60
CA ALA A 75 -4.39 12.57 19.58
C ALA A 75 -5.60 11.85 20.22
N THR A 76 -5.79 10.57 19.93
CA THR A 76 -6.86 9.76 20.55
C THR A 76 -6.60 9.55 22.05
N ALA A 77 -5.35 9.30 22.44
CA ALA A 77 -4.97 9.18 23.85
C ALA A 77 -5.16 10.50 24.62
N LYS A 78 -4.90 11.67 24.02
CA LYS A 78 -5.20 12.97 24.64
C LYS A 78 -6.69 13.24 24.75
N LYS A 79 -7.48 12.79 23.76
CA LYS A 79 -8.95 12.94 23.78
C LYS A 79 -9.60 12.05 24.84
N SER A 80 -9.09 10.83 25.08
CA SER A 80 -9.62 9.93 26.11
C SER A 80 -9.37 10.41 27.55
N VAL A 81 -8.48 11.38 27.77
CA VAL A 81 -8.28 12.04 29.07
C VAL A 81 -9.33 13.14 29.31
N LYS A 82 -9.87 13.77 28.25
CA LYS A 82 -10.81 14.90 28.37
C LYS A 82 -12.29 14.50 28.44
N THR A 83 -12.63 13.23 28.18
CA THR A 83 -14.00 12.71 28.33
C THR A 83 -14.00 11.34 28.99
N LYS A 84 -14.06 11.29 30.31
CA LYS A 84 -14.60 10.14 31.02
C LYS A 84 -16.00 10.46 31.56
N PRO A 85 -17.07 10.00 30.87
CA PRO A 85 -18.23 9.48 31.55
C PRO A 85 -18.12 7.96 31.55
N VAL A 86 -18.21 7.40 32.75
CA VAL A 86 -18.54 6.00 33.04
C VAL A 86 -19.53 5.41 32.03
N LYS A 87 -19.15 4.32 31.36
CA LYS A 87 -19.99 3.12 31.22
C LYS A 87 -19.21 1.95 30.60
N LYS A 88 -19.08 0.89 31.40
CA LYS A 88 -18.82 -0.47 30.93
C LYS A 88 -19.81 -0.80 29.80
N LYS A 89 -19.30 -1.21 28.63
CA LYS A 89 -20.01 -2.18 27.80
C LYS A 89 -19.01 -3.13 27.17
N ALA A 90 -18.91 -4.31 27.77
CA ALA A 90 -18.29 -5.45 27.15
C ALA A 90 -19.06 -5.77 25.86
N ALA A 91 -18.35 -5.86 24.73
CA ALA A 91 -18.87 -6.47 23.52
C ALA A 91 -17.77 -7.35 22.92
N LYS A 92 -17.79 -8.62 23.33
CA LYS A 92 -17.18 -9.74 22.60
C LYS A 92 -17.76 -9.78 21.19
N LYS A 93 -16.91 -9.71 20.16
CA LYS A 93 -16.77 -10.78 19.12
C LYS A 93 -15.76 -10.34 18.06
N SER A 94 -14.61 -10.99 18.10
CA SER A 94 -13.64 -11.06 17.01
C SER A 94 -14.28 -11.74 15.79
N ALA A 95 -14.66 -10.98 14.77
CA ALA A 95 -14.97 -11.53 13.46
C ALA A 95 -13.66 -11.85 12.72
N LYS A 96 -13.09 -13.02 13.04
CA LYS A 96 -12.04 -13.69 12.26
C LYS A 96 -12.63 -14.03 10.89
N LYS A 97 -12.43 -13.18 9.88
CA LYS A 97 -12.73 -13.52 8.48
C LYS A 97 -11.66 -14.50 8.00
N LYS A 98 -11.89 -15.80 8.23
CA LYS A 98 -11.05 -16.88 7.69
C LYS A 98 -11.30 -16.95 6.17
N LEU A 99 -10.30 -16.64 5.36
CA LEU A 99 -10.21 -17.09 3.98
C LEU A 99 -10.05 -18.62 3.97
N PRO A 100 -10.83 -19.41 3.21
CA PRO A 100 -10.56 -20.83 3.07
C PRO A 100 -9.40 -21.03 2.09
N THR A 101 -8.19 -21.22 2.61
CA THR A 101 -7.12 -21.93 1.90
C THR A 101 -7.26 -23.43 2.14
N LYS A 102 -7.67 -24.19 1.12
CA LYS A 102 -7.45 -25.64 0.97
C LYS A 102 -7.29 -25.93 -0.52
N THR A 103 -6.05 -26.00 -1.02
CA THR A 103 -5.17 -27.19 -1.15
C THR A 103 -5.36 -27.92 -2.48
N ALA A 104 -4.23 -28.13 -3.14
CA ALA A 104 -4.00 -28.73 -4.45
C ALA A 104 -4.53 -30.16 -4.60
N ALA A 105 -4.95 -30.53 -5.82
CA ALA A 105 -4.55 -31.76 -6.54
C ALA A 105 -5.46 -32.05 -7.75
N LYS A 106 -4.97 -31.85 -8.98
CA LYS A 106 -4.89 -32.92 -9.99
C LYS A 106 -4.24 -32.43 -11.29
N ARG A 107 -3.10 -33.04 -11.60
CA ARG A 107 -2.47 -33.12 -12.91
C ARG A 107 -3.24 -34.12 -13.79
N LYS A 108 -3.00 -34.05 -15.11
CA LYS A 108 -3.46 -34.89 -16.26
C LYS A 108 -4.79 -34.44 -16.88
N ALA A 109 -4.95 -34.33 -18.20
CA ALA A 109 -4.03 -34.55 -19.32
C ALA A 109 -4.60 -33.85 -20.57
N THR A 110 -3.73 -33.20 -21.33
CA THR A 110 -3.98 -32.72 -22.70
C THR A 110 -4.24 -33.92 -23.61
N LYS A 111 -5.50 -34.13 -24.01
CA LYS A 111 -5.86 -35.15 -25.00
C LYS A 111 -5.54 -34.60 -26.41
N ARG A 112 -4.34 -34.90 -26.90
CA ARG A 112 -3.97 -34.78 -28.33
C ARG A 112 -4.88 -35.74 -29.11
N LYS A 113 -5.76 -35.19 -29.96
CA LYS A 113 -6.56 -35.95 -30.92
C LYS A 113 -5.71 -36.17 -32.16
N ALA A 114 -5.06 -37.34 -32.26
CA ALA A 114 -4.42 -37.80 -33.48
C ALA A 114 -5.51 -38.29 -34.45
N SER A 115 -5.68 -37.60 -35.57
CA SER A 115 -6.44 -38.09 -36.73
C SER A 115 -5.55 -39.03 -37.55
N LYS A 116 -6.16 -40.14 -37.94
CA LYS A 116 -5.58 -41.33 -38.56
C LYS A 116 -4.94 -41.07 -39.94
N LYS A 117 -3.91 -41.88 -40.18
CA LYS A 117 -3.19 -42.18 -41.41
C LYS A 117 -4.05 -42.94 -42.45
N SER A 118 -3.67 -42.79 -43.73
CA SER A 118 -3.66 -43.80 -44.83
C SER A 118 -4.51 -43.47 -46.05
N PRO A 119 -4.16 -43.95 -47.27
CA PRO A 119 -3.03 -44.84 -47.62
C PRO A 119 -1.69 -44.15 -47.88
#